data_AF-A0A4P5WFS6-F1
#
_entry.id   AF-A0A4P5WFS6-F1
#
_cell.length_a   1.000
_cell.length_b   1.000
_cell.length_c   1.000
_cell.angle_alpha   90.00
_cell.angle_beta   90.00
_cell.angle_gamma   90.00
#
_symmetry.space_group_name_H-M   'P 1'
#
loop_
_entity.id
_entity.type
_entity.pdbx_description
1 polymer ?
#
loop_
_entity_poly.entity_id
_entity_poly.type
_entity_poly.pdbx_seq_one_letter_code
_entity_poly.pdbx_strand_id
1 'polypeptide(L)'
;MKRGEAFFEKEEYGEAITEYNHFLDLHRTHALASYAAFRIGESQMKRGKGIDRDPEPIQKAIEAFEKLRKNFEGSKYESQALEKIQECHNLLAQMHFFVGEFYYRRGSYLAAAHRFEQIMKLYPDKAIAPDALYFLARNYHDLGADDWASEQLTLLAQKYPGSKYSQEAASLLAKISGGKSATLLAKQTEPAPASRAQTTPLSSDQPNLTSGLIPSVMTDSFRLPSATALGGSFVACHLGAWC
;
A
#
# COMPACT_ATOMS: atom_id res chain seq x y z
N MET A 1 -34.25 -3.10 11.51
CA MET A 1 -33.72 -2.02 12.38
C MET A 1 -33.54 -2.44 13.84
N LYS A 2 -34.60 -2.67 14.63
CA LYS A 2 -34.46 -3.05 16.07
C LYS A 2 -33.59 -4.29 16.32
N ARG A 3 -33.64 -5.27 15.41
CA ARG A 3 -32.84 -6.49 15.50
C ARG A 3 -31.33 -6.22 15.36
N GLY A 4 -30.94 -5.32 14.44
CA GLY A 4 -29.55 -4.88 14.29
C GLY A 4 -29.02 -4.13 15.52
N GLU A 5 -29.86 -3.27 16.11
CA GLU A 5 -29.50 -2.60 17.39
C GLU A 5 -29.25 -3.61 18.50
N ALA A 6 -30.16 -4.59 18.67
CA ALA A 6 -30.02 -5.60 19.71
C ALA A 6 -28.73 -6.42 19.58
N PHE A 7 -28.30 -6.76 18.36
CA PHE A 7 -27.03 -7.45 18.13
C PHE A 7 -25.83 -6.54 18.41
N PHE A 8 -25.89 -5.28 18.00
CA PHE A 8 -24.81 -4.33 18.24
C PHE A 8 -24.61 -4.08 19.74
N GLU A 9 -25.68 -3.94 20.52
CA GLU A 9 -25.63 -3.78 21.98
C GLU A 9 -25.03 -5.00 22.68
N LYS A 10 -25.21 -6.20 22.12
CA LYS A 10 -24.58 -7.45 22.58
C LYS A 10 -23.16 -7.65 22.08
N GLU A 11 -22.62 -6.69 21.32
CA GLU A 11 -21.32 -6.78 20.66
C GLU A 11 -21.21 -7.91 19.62
N GLU A 12 -22.36 -8.43 19.16
CA GLU A 12 -22.49 -9.38 18.06
C GLU A 12 -22.45 -8.61 16.73
N TYR A 13 -21.30 -7.97 16.48
CA TYR A 13 -21.14 -7.01 15.40
C TYR A 13 -21.29 -7.63 14.00
N GLY A 14 -20.97 -8.92 13.83
CA GLY A 14 -21.13 -9.62 12.55
C GLY A 14 -22.61 -9.78 12.17
N GLU A 15 -23.42 -10.17 13.14
CA GLU A 15 -24.87 -10.31 13.07
C GLU A 15 -25.50 -8.93 12.88
N ALA A 16 -25.05 -7.92 13.64
CA ALA A 16 -25.51 -6.55 13.49
C ALA A 16 -25.32 -6.02 12.06
N ILE A 17 -24.14 -6.23 11.45
CA ILE A 17 -23.86 -5.85 10.06
C ILE A 17 -24.83 -6.51 9.10
N THR A 18 -25.09 -7.81 9.27
CA THR A 18 -26.03 -8.56 8.43
C THR A 18 -27.44 -7.94 8.51
N GLU A 19 -27.88 -7.61 9.72
CA GLU A 19 -29.18 -6.98 9.95
C GLU A 19 -29.31 -5.56 9.39
N TYR A 20 -28.26 -4.75 9.51
CA TYR A 20 -28.24 -3.42 8.93
C TYR A 20 -28.24 -3.47 7.40
N ASN A 21 -27.47 -4.38 6.79
CA ASN A 21 -27.51 -4.58 5.33
C ASN A 21 -28.89 -5.01 4.87
N HIS A 22 -29.50 -6.00 5.54
CA HIS A 22 -30.86 -6.45 5.21
C HIS A 22 -31.88 -5.30 5.30
N PHE A 23 -31.74 -4.42 6.30
CA PHE A 23 -32.56 -3.23 6.40
C PHE A 23 -32.35 -2.26 5.23
N LEU A 24 -31.11 -2.03 4.80
CA LEU A 24 -30.81 -1.16 3.65
C LEU A 24 -31.32 -1.73 2.32
N ASP A 25 -31.30 -3.05 2.17
CA ASP A 25 -31.80 -3.72 0.98
C ASP A 25 -33.32 -3.56 0.84
N LEU A 26 -34.05 -3.72 1.94
CA LEU A 26 -35.51 -3.60 1.95
C LEU A 26 -36.02 -2.16 2.03
N HIS A 27 -35.26 -1.25 2.65
CA HIS A 27 -35.73 0.07 3.07
C HIS A 27 -34.75 1.20 2.75
N ARG A 28 -34.25 1.26 1.52
CA ARG A 28 -33.24 2.23 1.08
C ARG A 28 -33.61 3.72 1.29
N THR A 29 -34.88 4.08 1.14
CA THR A 29 -35.36 5.47 1.27
C THR A 29 -35.87 5.83 2.67
N HIS A 30 -35.78 4.90 3.64
CA HIS A 30 -36.28 5.13 4.98
C HIS A 30 -35.43 6.17 5.73
N ALA A 31 -36.04 6.93 6.63
CA ALA A 31 -35.36 7.97 7.43
C ALA A 31 -34.15 7.47 8.26
N LEU A 32 -34.10 6.17 8.53
CA LEU A 32 -33.02 5.49 9.27
C LEU A 32 -31.99 4.79 8.37
N ALA A 33 -32.11 4.89 7.04
CA ALA A 33 -31.16 4.24 6.13
C ALA A 33 -29.74 4.78 6.32
N SER A 34 -29.56 6.10 6.39
CA SER A 34 -28.26 6.72 6.67
C SER A 34 -27.69 6.30 8.05
N TYR A 35 -28.56 6.10 9.04
CA TYR A 35 -28.15 5.59 10.35
C TYR A 35 -27.68 4.13 10.29
N ALA A 36 -28.43 3.25 9.61
CA ALA A 36 -28.05 1.85 9.45
C ALA A 36 -26.71 1.72 8.70
N ALA A 37 -26.51 2.51 7.64
CA ALA A 37 -25.24 2.58 6.94
C ALA A 37 -24.07 3.02 7.84
N PHE A 38 -24.32 3.98 8.74
CA PHE A 38 -23.31 4.44 9.68
C PHE A 38 -22.93 3.33 10.67
N ARG A 39 -23.94 2.63 11.19
CA ARG A 39 -23.75 1.52 12.13
C ARG A 39 -23.03 0.33 11.53
N ILE A 40 -23.13 0.09 10.22
CA ILE A 40 -22.30 -0.91 9.54
C ILE A 40 -20.82 -0.54 9.68
N GLY A 41 -20.44 0.71 9.40
CA GLY A 41 -19.06 1.18 9.56
C GLY A 41 -18.56 1.05 10.99
N GLU A 42 -19.35 1.51 11.97
CA GLU A 42 -19.00 1.38 13.39
C GLU A 42 -18.84 -0.07 13.84
N SER A 43 -19.72 -0.96 13.37
CA SER A 43 -19.64 -2.39 13.67
C SER A 43 -18.34 -2.99 13.11
N GLN A 44 -17.95 -2.62 11.89
CA GLN A 44 -16.68 -3.08 11.30
C GLN A 44 -15.47 -2.58 12.09
N MET A 45 -15.47 -1.30 12.52
CA MET A 45 -14.40 -0.78 13.39
C MET A 45 -14.31 -1.56 14.69
N LYS A 46 -15.44 -1.82 15.34
CA LYS A 46 -15.51 -2.54 16.63
C LYS A 46 -15.13 -4.02 16.52
N ARG A 47 -15.18 -4.61 15.32
CA ARG A 47 -14.63 -5.95 15.06
C ARG A 47 -13.10 -5.97 15.04
N GLY A 48 -12.44 -4.83 14.83
CA GLY A 48 -10.99 -4.71 14.95
C GLY A 48 -10.53 -4.93 16.40
N LYS A 49 -9.62 -5.88 16.62
CA LYS A 49 -9.21 -6.34 17.97
C LYS A 49 -7.87 -5.78 18.47
N GLY A 50 -7.24 -4.86 17.75
CA GLY A 50 -5.97 -4.24 18.15
C GLY A 50 -5.05 -3.94 16.95
N ILE A 51 -3.95 -3.23 17.20
CA ILE A 51 -2.96 -2.87 16.17
C ILE A 51 -2.12 -4.06 15.67
N ASP A 52 -2.07 -5.14 16.46
CA ASP A 52 -1.36 -6.38 16.20
C ASP A 52 -2.21 -7.42 15.45
N ARG A 53 -3.45 -7.08 15.12
CA ARG A 53 -4.45 -7.99 14.52
C ARG A 53 -4.68 -7.68 13.05
N ASP A 54 -5.58 -8.45 12.45
CA ASP A 54 -5.95 -8.31 11.05
C ASP A 54 -6.50 -6.89 10.76
N PRO A 55 -5.95 -6.15 9.77
CA PRO A 55 -6.45 -4.84 9.36
C PRO A 55 -7.76 -4.88 8.54
N GLU A 56 -8.17 -6.05 8.03
CA GLU A 56 -9.33 -6.18 7.14
C GLU A 56 -10.62 -5.53 7.69
N PRO A 57 -11.00 -5.71 8.99
CA PRO A 57 -12.18 -5.04 9.53
C PRO A 57 -12.11 -3.51 9.46
N ILE A 58 -10.91 -2.93 9.62
CA ILE A 58 -10.69 -1.48 9.56
C ILE A 58 -10.80 -0.98 8.11
N GLN A 59 -10.29 -1.74 7.15
CA GLN A 59 -10.47 -1.44 5.72
C GLN A 59 -11.95 -1.48 5.32
N LYS A 60 -12.67 -2.53 5.76
CA LYS A 60 -14.12 -2.66 5.55
C LYS A 60 -14.92 -1.54 6.21
N ALA A 61 -14.46 -1.01 7.33
CA ALA A 61 -15.06 0.15 7.97
C ALA A 61 -14.94 1.40 7.09
N ILE A 62 -13.75 1.68 6.55
CA ILE A 62 -13.53 2.80 5.61
C ILE A 62 -14.47 2.67 4.41
N GLU A 63 -14.52 1.50 3.78
CA GLU A 63 -15.42 1.25 2.65
C GLU A 63 -16.90 1.50 3.00
N ALA A 64 -17.33 1.08 4.20
CA ALA A 64 -18.71 1.28 4.66
C ALA A 64 -19.03 2.76 4.87
N PHE A 65 -18.11 3.53 5.49
CA PHE A 65 -18.29 4.96 5.66
C PHE A 65 -18.25 5.73 4.34
N GLU A 66 -17.37 5.35 3.40
CA GLU A 66 -17.34 5.93 2.06
C GLU A 66 -18.64 5.65 1.29
N LYS A 67 -19.16 4.42 1.39
CA LYS A 67 -20.48 4.05 0.84
C LYS A 67 -21.60 4.89 1.45
N LEU A 68 -21.57 5.13 2.77
CA LEU A 68 -22.54 6.03 3.41
C LEU A 68 -22.48 7.42 2.80
N ARG A 69 -21.27 8.00 2.71
CA ARG A 69 -21.10 9.37 2.20
C ARG A 69 -21.57 9.51 0.76
N LYS A 70 -21.29 8.50 -0.07
CA LYS A 70 -21.71 8.46 -1.47
C LYS A 70 -23.22 8.25 -1.64
N ASN A 71 -23.84 7.38 -0.83
CA ASN A 71 -25.23 7.00 -1.01
C ASN A 71 -26.21 7.89 -0.24
N PHE A 72 -25.74 8.60 0.78
CA PHE A 72 -26.54 9.45 1.68
C PHE A 72 -25.87 10.82 1.90
N GLU A 73 -25.59 11.51 0.78
CA GLU A 73 -25.04 12.87 0.76
C GLU A 73 -25.92 13.85 1.57
N GLY A 74 -25.31 14.71 2.38
CA GLY A 74 -26.03 15.68 3.22
C GLY A 74 -26.73 15.06 4.44
N SER A 75 -26.53 13.77 4.71
CA SER A 75 -27.05 13.15 5.93
C SER A 75 -26.32 13.66 7.17
N LYS A 76 -27.02 13.67 8.33
CA LYS A 76 -26.43 14.06 9.62
C LYS A 76 -25.22 13.23 10.06
N TYR A 77 -24.98 12.08 9.42
CA TYR A 77 -23.87 11.17 9.73
C TYR A 77 -22.65 11.38 8.82
N GLU A 78 -22.72 12.25 7.81
CA GLU A 78 -21.62 12.46 6.87
C GLU A 78 -20.35 12.98 7.56
N SER A 79 -20.47 13.99 8.43
CA SER A 79 -19.34 14.53 9.18
C SER A 79 -18.72 13.49 10.12
N GLN A 80 -19.56 12.74 10.83
CA GLN A 80 -19.09 11.67 11.72
C GLN A 80 -18.40 10.55 10.94
N ALA A 81 -18.92 10.19 9.76
CA ALA A 81 -18.30 9.19 8.89
C ALA A 81 -16.91 9.65 8.40
N LEU A 82 -16.74 10.94 8.07
CA LEU A 82 -15.44 11.52 7.73
C LEU A 82 -14.44 11.41 8.88
N GLU A 83 -14.85 11.78 10.10
CA GLU A 83 -14.02 11.65 11.30
C GLU A 83 -13.61 10.19 11.51
N LYS A 84 -14.55 9.25 11.41
CA LYS A 84 -14.28 7.81 11.55
C LYS A 84 -13.35 7.26 10.47
N ILE A 85 -13.44 7.74 9.22
CA ILE A 85 -12.47 7.39 8.18
C ILE A 85 -11.06 7.86 8.56
N GLN A 86 -10.92 9.07 9.09
CA GLN A 86 -9.61 9.57 9.54
C GLN A 86 -9.06 8.76 10.72
N GLU A 87 -9.91 8.38 11.68
CA GLU A 87 -9.54 7.47 12.77
C GLU A 87 -9.04 6.12 12.22
N CYS A 88 -9.74 5.53 11.24
CA CYS A 88 -9.35 4.27 10.61
C CYS A 88 -8.00 4.38 9.89
N HIS A 89 -7.75 5.45 9.13
CA HIS A 89 -6.46 5.67 8.48
C HIS A 89 -5.33 5.85 9.50
N ASN A 90 -5.57 6.55 10.61
CA ASN A 90 -4.60 6.67 11.68
C ASN A 90 -4.27 5.29 12.30
N LEU A 91 -5.29 4.47 12.52
CA LEU A 91 -5.11 3.11 13.03
C LEU A 91 -4.30 2.24 12.06
N LEU A 92 -4.64 2.25 10.77
CA LEU A 92 -3.88 1.51 9.74
C LEU A 92 -2.42 1.95 9.68
N ALA A 93 -2.15 3.25 9.75
CA ALA A 93 -0.77 3.76 9.79
C ALA A 93 0.01 3.21 10.99
N GLN A 94 -0.62 3.17 12.18
CA GLN A 94 -0.02 2.57 13.38
C GLN A 94 0.21 1.06 13.23
N MET A 95 -0.71 0.33 12.59
CA MET A 95 -0.53 -1.10 12.31
C MET A 95 0.66 -1.36 11.39
N HIS A 96 0.80 -0.56 10.31
CA HIS A 96 1.97 -0.64 9.44
C HIS A 96 3.27 -0.38 10.21
N PHE A 97 3.27 0.61 11.09
CA PHE A 97 4.44 0.97 11.88
C PHE A 97 4.82 -0.16 12.85
N PHE A 98 3.84 -0.69 13.57
CA PHE A 98 4.02 -1.82 14.49
C PHE A 98 4.64 -3.04 13.80
N VAL A 99 4.14 -3.39 12.61
CA VAL A 99 4.69 -4.49 11.80
C VAL A 99 6.10 -4.16 11.29
N GLY A 100 6.36 -2.90 10.90
CA GLY A 100 7.69 -2.43 10.52
C GLY A 100 8.71 -2.55 11.65
N GLU A 101 8.36 -2.10 12.86
CA GLU A 101 9.20 -2.25 14.05
C GLU A 101 9.43 -3.72 14.42
N PHE A 102 8.42 -4.58 14.25
CA PHE A 102 8.59 -6.01 14.44
C PHE A 102 9.64 -6.59 13.48
N TYR A 103 9.56 -6.29 12.18
CA TYR A 103 10.55 -6.76 11.20
C TYR A 103 11.93 -6.17 11.44
N TYR A 104 12.00 -4.89 11.81
CA TYR A 104 13.25 -4.21 12.13
C TYR A 104 13.99 -4.90 13.29
N ARG A 105 13.28 -5.16 14.39
CA ARG A 105 13.84 -5.88 15.56
C ARG A 105 14.28 -7.31 15.25
N ARG A 106 13.73 -7.92 14.21
CA ARG A 106 14.09 -9.27 13.73
C ARG A 106 15.23 -9.27 12.71
N GLY A 107 15.78 -8.10 12.37
CA GLY A 107 16.83 -7.94 11.36
C GLY A 107 16.34 -8.08 9.91
N SER A 108 15.02 -8.11 9.69
CA SER A 108 14.43 -8.18 8.35
C SER A 108 14.24 -6.77 7.80
N TYR A 109 15.35 -6.10 7.49
CA TYR A 109 15.36 -4.67 7.12
C TYR A 109 14.59 -4.38 5.83
N LEU A 110 14.61 -5.28 4.83
CA LEU A 110 13.85 -5.07 3.60
C LEU A 110 12.33 -5.10 3.84
N ALA A 111 11.86 -6.04 4.66
CA ALA A 111 10.44 -6.12 5.02
C ALA A 111 10.01 -4.93 5.89
N ALA A 112 10.88 -4.47 6.79
CA ALA A 112 10.66 -3.29 7.61
C ALA A 112 10.60 -2.02 6.75
N ALA A 113 11.57 -1.81 5.85
CA ALA A 113 11.58 -0.68 4.91
C ALA A 113 10.29 -0.62 4.10
N HIS A 114 9.86 -1.74 3.51
CA HIS A 114 8.59 -1.79 2.78
C HIS A 114 7.40 -1.34 3.66
N ARG A 115 7.35 -1.73 4.94
CA ARG A 115 6.27 -1.32 5.84
C ARG A 115 6.29 0.18 6.15
N PHE A 116 7.47 0.76 6.38
CA PHE A 116 7.60 2.20 6.62
C PHE A 116 7.31 3.02 5.36
N GLU A 117 7.70 2.53 4.17
CA GLU A 117 7.37 3.16 2.89
C GLU A 117 5.86 3.20 2.62
N GLN A 118 5.11 2.15 3.00
CA GLN A 118 3.65 2.19 2.88
C GLN A 118 3.03 3.33 3.70
N ILE A 119 3.60 3.67 4.86
CA ILE A 119 3.15 4.82 5.66
C ILE A 119 3.45 6.12 4.93
N MET A 120 4.64 6.26 4.34
CA MET A 120 5.01 7.47 3.57
C MET A 120 4.15 7.66 2.33
N LYS A 121 3.76 6.55 1.70
CA LYS A 121 2.94 6.56 0.49
C LYS A 121 1.46 6.83 0.79
N LEU A 122 0.90 6.17 1.80
CA LEU A 122 -0.54 6.17 2.06
C LEU A 122 -0.96 7.17 3.14
N TYR A 123 -0.08 7.43 4.11
CA TYR A 123 -0.38 8.17 5.34
C TYR A 123 0.65 9.26 5.68
N PRO A 124 1.11 10.09 4.73
CA PRO A 124 2.16 11.09 4.96
C PRO A 124 1.76 12.23 5.90
N ASP A 125 0.47 12.41 6.15
CA ASP A 125 -0.14 13.44 6.99
C ASP A 125 -0.42 12.96 8.43
N LYS A 126 -0.26 11.66 8.70
CA LYS A 126 -0.56 11.09 10.02
C LYS A 126 0.56 11.34 11.02
N ALA A 127 0.20 11.39 12.30
CA ALA A 127 1.14 11.68 13.39
C ALA A 127 2.32 10.69 13.46
N ILE A 128 2.12 9.44 13.02
CA ILE A 128 3.16 8.40 12.98
C ILE A 128 4.13 8.53 11.79
N ALA A 129 3.84 9.40 10.82
CA ALA A 129 4.66 9.58 9.63
C ALA A 129 6.12 9.98 9.93
N PRO A 130 6.43 11.00 10.75
CA PRO A 130 7.81 11.31 11.10
C PRO A 130 8.58 10.14 11.72
N ASP A 131 7.91 9.35 12.55
CA ASP A 131 8.50 8.18 13.20
C ASP A 131 8.85 7.12 12.14
N ALA A 132 7.90 6.81 11.24
CA ALA A 132 8.12 5.89 10.13
C ALA A 132 9.27 6.34 9.22
N LEU A 133 9.38 7.63 8.93
CA LEU A 133 10.46 8.18 8.10
C LEU A 133 11.83 8.06 8.76
N TYR A 134 11.91 8.30 10.08
CA TYR A 134 13.14 8.10 10.85
C TYR A 134 13.55 6.62 10.85
N PHE A 135 12.62 5.72 11.13
CA PHE A 135 12.92 4.29 11.12
C PHE A 135 13.27 3.79 9.72
N LEU A 136 12.66 4.32 8.65
CA LEU A 136 13.05 4.01 7.28
C LEU A 136 14.51 4.41 7.01
N ALA A 137 14.90 5.62 7.41
CA ALA A 137 16.29 6.07 7.28
C ALA A 137 17.27 5.18 8.07
N ARG A 138 16.90 4.81 9.30
CA ARG A 138 17.69 3.91 10.15
C ARG A 138 17.82 2.52 9.52
N ASN A 139 16.76 1.99 8.93
CA ASN A 139 16.80 0.74 8.17
C ASN A 139 17.80 0.82 7.01
N TYR A 140 17.80 1.92 6.26
CA TYR A 140 18.75 2.10 5.16
C TYR A 140 20.19 2.20 5.63
N HIS A 141 20.45 2.87 6.76
CA HIS A 141 21.77 2.88 7.37
C HIS A 141 22.22 1.47 7.79
N ASP A 142 21.36 0.70 8.45
CA ASP A 142 21.67 -0.67 8.89
C ASP A 142 21.88 -1.64 7.71
N LEU A 143 21.28 -1.33 6.55
CA LEU A 143 21.54 -2.04 5.28
C LEU A 143 22.85 -1.62 4.58
N GLY A 144 23.53 -0.57 5.06
CA GLY A 144 24.69 0.04 4.41
C GLY A 144 24.34 0.96 3.24
N ALA A 145 23.06 1.28 3.03
CA ALA A 145 22.58 2.20 2.00
C ALA A 145 22.56 3.65 2.53
N ASP A 146 23.73 4.16 2.90
CA ASP A 146 23.89 5.47 3.56
C ASP A 146 23.43 6.66 2.70
N ASP A 147 23.49 6.53 1.37
CA ASP A 147 22.96 7.54 0.45
C ASP A 147 21.45 7.72 0.68
N TRP A 148 20.70 6.63 0.61
CA TRP A 148 19.25 6.64 0.84
C TRP A 148 18.90 7.03 2.27
N ALA A 149 19.67 6.58 3.27
CA ALA A 149 19.49 7.01 4.64
C ALA A 149 19.61 8.53 4.78
N SER A 150 20.66 9.13 4.19
CA SER A 150 20.88 10.58 4.26
C SER A 150 19.76 11.39 3.59
N GLU A 151 19.20 10.89 2.49
CA GLU A 151 18.05 11.50 1.81
C GLU A 151 16.81 11.51 2.70
N GLN A 152 16.48 10.37 3.33
CA GLN A 152 15.31 10.28 4.21
C GLN A 152 15.46 11.14 5.47
N LEU A 153 16.66 11.23 6.05
CA LEU A 153 16.94 12.11 7.19
C LEU A 153 16.81 13.59 6.81
N THR A 154 17.29 13.96 5.62
CA THR A 154 17.16 15.31 5.09
C THR A 154 15.68 15.66 4.87
N LEU A 155 14.91 14.74 4.30
CA LEU A 155 13.46 14.91 4.13
C LEU A 155 12.76 15.06 5.48
N LEU A 156 13.14 14.30 6.49
CA LEU A 156 12.59 14.41 7.84
C LEU A 156 12.85 15.78 8.45
N ALA A 157 14.07 16.31 8.33
CA ALA A 157 14.40 17.64 8.83
C ALA A 157 13.61 18.76 8.12
N GLN A 158 13.37 18.61 6.82
CA GLN A 158 12.62 19.58 6.03
C GLN A 158 11.12 19.53 6.33
N LYS A 159 10.54 18.33 6.40
CA LYS A 159 9.08 18.14 6.48
C LYS A 159 8.56 18.10 7.92
N TYR A 160 9.37 17.62 8.87
CA TYR A 160 8.98 17.42 10.27
C TYR A 160 10.05 17.92 11.26
N PRO A 161 10.36 19.23 11.28
CA PRO A 161 11.43 19.80 12.11
C PRO A 161 11.22 19.63 13.62
N GLY A 162 9.96 19.53 14.07
CA GLY A 162 9.58 19.33 15.48
C GLY A 162 9.33 17.88 15.87
N SER A 163 9.72 16.91 15.04
CA SER A 163 9.51 15.49 15.35
C SER A 163 10.33 15.04 16.56
N LYS A 164 9.83 14.01 17.26
CA LYS A 164 10.52 13.37 18.39
C LYS A 164 11.94 12.93 18.04
N TYR A 165 12.14 12.48 16.80
CA TYR A 165 13.41 11.95 16.31
C TYR A 165 14.29 12.99 15.62
N SER A 166 13.94 14.28 15.64
CA SER A 166 14.72 15.35 14.98
C SER A 166 16.19 15.38 15.41
N GLN A 167 16.46 15.30 16.71
CA GLN A 167 17.83 15.32 17.25
C GLN A 167 18.60 14.04 16.90
N GLU A 168 17.96 12.88 17.06
CA GLU A 168 18.55 11.59 16.70
C GLU A 168 18.89 11.52 15.20
N ALA A 169 17.96 12.00 14.36
CA ALA A 169 18.12 12.08 12.92
C ALA A 169 19.32 12.96 12.52
N ALA A 170 19.47 14.13 13.13
CA ALA A 170 20.61 15.02 12.91
C ALA A 170 21.93 14.35 13.32
N SER A 171 21.94 13.64 14.45
CA SER A 171 23.12 12.91 14.92
C SER A 171 23.51 11.76 13.98
N LEU A 172 22.52 11.04 13.43
CA LEU A 172 22.76 9.96 12.48
C LEU A 172 23.27 10.50 11.14
N LEU A 173 22.71 11.60 10.66
CA LEU A 173 23.17 12.28 9.45
C LEU A 173 24.62 12.74 9.59
N ALA A 174 25.01 13.27 10.75
CA ALA A 174 26.39 13.67 11.03
C ALA A 174 27.38 12.48 11.06
N LYS A 175 26.94 11.31 11.56
CA LYS A 175 27.74 10.07 11.52
C LYS A 175 27.98 9.61 10.09
N ILE A 176 26.91 9.61 9.27
CA ILE A 176 26.98 9.21 7.85
C ILE A 176 27.90 10.17 7.06
N SER A 177 27.77 11.49 7.27
CA SER A 177 28.59 12.48 6.58
C SER A 177 30.06 12.45 7.03
N GLY A 178 30.33 12.20 8.30
CA GLY A 178 31.68 12.02 8.85
C GLY A 178 32.45 10.87 8.18
N GLY A 179 31.76 9.78 7.82
CA GLY A 179 32.35 8.67 7.04
C GLY A 179 32.61 9.01 5.56
N LYS A 180 31.73 9.82 4.94
CA LYS A 180 31.91 10.30 3.56
C LYS A 180 33.10 11.26 3.42
N SER A 181 33.34 12.15 4.39
CA SER A 181 34.50 13.06 4.36
C SER A 181 35.85 12.33 4.37
N ALA A 182 35.97 11.18 5.06
CA ALA A 182 37.19 10.38 5.04
C ALA A 182 37.43 9.67 3.69
N THR A 183 36.37 9.24 3.02
CA THR A 183 36.46 8.51 1.74
C THR A 183 36.68 9.45 0.55
N LEU A 184 36.15 10.68 0.60
CA LEU A 184 36.44 11.70 -0.42
C LEU A 184 37.90 12.18 -0.39
N LEU A 185 38.53 12.23 0.79
CA LEU A 185 39.97 12.50 0.91
C LEU A 185 40.83 11.38 0.30
N ALA A 186 40.39 10.11 0.38
CA ALA A 186 41.13 8.98 -0.18
C ALA A 186 41.01 8.88 -1.72
N LYS A 187 39.90 9.32 -2.31
CA LYS A 187 39.66 9.26 -3.77
C LYS A 187 40.32 10.41 -4.55
N GLN A 188 40.90 11.40 -3.86
CA GLN A 188 41.58 12.54 -4.50
C GLN A 188 43.09 12.35 -4.69
N THR A 189 43.65 11.18 -4.36
CA THR A 189 45.10 10.89 -4.49
C THR A 189 45.40 9.79 -5.51
N GLU A 190 44.74 9.80 -6.66
CA GLU A 190 45.26 9.12 -7.85
C GLU A 190 45.80 10.16 -8.84
N PRO A 191 47.10 10.13 -9.18
CA PRO A 191 47.65 11.03 -10.19
C PRO A 191 47.11 10.63 -11.57
N ALA A 192 46.35 11.54 -12.17
CA ALA A 192 45.82 11.39 -13.51
C ALA A 192 46.95 11.19 -14.54
N PRO A 193 46.90 10.15 -15.42
CA PRO A 193 47.73 10.11 -16.60
C PRO A 193 47.12 10.99 -17.70
N ALA A 194 47.94 11.88 -18.24
CA ALA A 194 47.59 12.78 -19.32
C ALA A 194 47.47 12.08 -20.68
N SER A 195 46.52 12.57 -21.49
CA SER A 195 46.53 12.65 -22.97
C SER A 195 46.44 11.35 -23.78
N ARG A 196 45.40 11.22 -24.63
CA ARG A 196 45.43 11.73 -26.02
C ARG A 196 44.08 11.51 -26.74
N ALA A 197 43.52 12.58 -27.27
CA ALA A 197 42.37 12.56 -28.17
C ALA A 197 42.77 11.99 -29.55
N GLN A 198 41.92 11.16 -30.13
CA GLN A 198 41.93 10.86 -31.56
C GLN A 198 40.50 10.98 -32.10
N THR A 199 40.29 12.04 -32.88
CA THR A 199 39.20 12.22 -33.82
C THR A 199 39.44 11.35 -35.05
N THR A 200 38.43 10.59 -35.49
CA THR A 200 38.38 10.01 -36.85
C THR A 200 37.03 10.32 -37.50
N PRO A 201 36.97 10.52 -38.83
CA PRO A 201 35.82 11.13 -39.49
C PRO A 201 34.81 10.14 -40.08
N LEU A 202 33.67 10.74 -40.45
CA LEU A 202 32.50 10.28 -41.20
C LEU A 202 32.76 9.22 -42.30
N SER A 203 31.91 8.19 -42.35
CA SER A 203 31.67 7.36 -43.53
C SER A 203 30.16 7.10 -43.66
N SER A 204 29.63 7.60 -44.76
CA SER A 204 28.30 7.34 -45.31
C SER A 204 28.29 6.00 -46.03
N ASP A 205 27.24 5.19 -45.86
CA ASP A 205 26.65 4.40 -46.95
C ASP A 205 25.30 3.82 -46.53
N GLN A 206 24.24 4.22 -47.23
CA GLN A 206 22.97 3.51 -47.35
C GLN A 206 22.89 2.92 -48.77
N PRO A 207 22.10 1.85 -48.95
CA PRO A 207 21.23 1.83 -50.11
C PRO A 207 19.77 1.54 -49.75
N ASN A 208 18.89 2.30 -50.37
CA ASN A 208 17.43 2.11 -50.43
C ASN A 208 17.02 1.46 -51.77
N LEU A 209 15.72 1.13 -51.85
CA LEU A 209 14.87 0.77 -53.02
C LEU A 209 14.72 -0.75 -53.22
N THR A 210 13.54 -1.37 -53.25
CA THR A 210 12.27 -1.05 -53.94
C THR A 210 11.12 -1.92 -53.37
N SER A 211 9.93 -1.36 -53.13
CA SER A 211 8.67 -1.53 -53.89
C SER A 211 8.13 -2.97 -54.06
N GLY A 212 6.99 -3.26 -53.43
CA GLY A 212 6.18 -4.45 -53.69
C GLY A 212 4.77 -4.33 -53.12
N LEU A 213 3.77 -4.49 -53.99
CA LEU A 213 2.34 -4.24 -53.81
C LEU A 213 1.60 -5.29 -52.94
N ILE A 214 0.45 -4.86 -52.42
CA ILE A 214 -0.63 -5.62 -51.76
C ILE A 214 -1.19 -6.72 -52.71
N PRO A 215 -1.83 -7.80 -52.21
CA PRO A 215 -3.29 -7.71 -52.02
C PRO A 215 -3.85 -8.42 -50.77
N SER A 216 -4.96 -7.87 -50.30
CA SER A 216 -5.89 -8.45 -49.32
C SER A 216 -6.45 -9.79 -49.78
N VAL A 217 -6.54 -10.76 -48.87
CA VAL A 217 -7.33 -11.98 -49.06
C VAL A 217 -8.13 -12.30 -47.79
N MET A 218 -9.44 -12.11 -47.95
CA MET A 218 -10.57 -12.91 -47.46
C MET A 218 -10.69 -13.24 -45.97
N THR A 219 -11.74 -12.63 -45.42
CA THR A 219 -12.72 -13.23 -44.51
C THR A 219 -12.90 -14.73 -44.74
N ASP A 220 -12.62 -15.53 -43.72
CA ASP A 220 -13.43 -16.73 -43.51
C ASP A 220 -13.59 -17.10 -42.04
N SER A 221 -14.72 -17.72 -41.81
CA SER A 221 -15.51 -17.83 -40.60
C SER A 221 -15.04 -18.97 -39.69
N PHE A 222 -14.43 -18.65 -38.54
CA PHE A 222 -14.19 -19.67 -37.51
C PHE A 222 -15.43 -19.83 -36.61
N ARG A 223 -16.25 -20.80 -36.99
CA ARG A 223 -17.29 -21.43 -36.17
C ARG A 223 -16.70 -21.99 -34.87
N LEU A 224 -17.32 -21.64 -33.75
CA LEU A 224 -17.22 -22.37 -32.48
C LEU A 224 -17.93 -23.73 -32.62
N PRO A 225 -17.33 -24.85 -32.20
CA PRO A 225 -18.09 -26.07 -31.97
C PRO A 225 -18.62 -26.10 -30.53
N SER A 226 -19.94 -26.21 -30.40
CA SER A 226 -20.65 -26.55 -29.16
C SER A 226 -20.70 -28.06 -28.94
N ALA A 227 -20.78 -28.42 -27.67
CA ALA A 227 -20.63 -29.74 -27.07
C ALA A 227 -21.61 -30.81 -27.57
N THR A 228 -21.14 -32.05 -27.72
CA THR A 228 -21.66 -33.25 -27.02
C THR A 228 -20.97 -34.52 -27.53
N ALA A 229 -20.95 -35.54 -26.65
CA ALA A 229 -20.54 -36.92 -26.87
C ALA A 229 -19.03 -37.21 -26.82
N LEU A 230 -18.57 -37.73 -25.68
CA LEU A 230 -18.17 -39.13 -25.57
C LEU A 230 -18.06 -39.49 -24.09
N GLY A 231 -18.97 -40.37 -23.65
CA GLY A 231 -18.90 -41.00 -22.35
C GLY A 231 -17.71 -41.96 -22.31
N GLY A 232 -16.82 -41.74 -21.36
CA GLY A 232 -15.75 -42.65 -20.99
C GLY A 232 -15.68 -42.70 -19.46
N SER A 233 -15.80 -43.90 -18.91
CA SER A 233 -15.80 -44.18 -17.48
C SER A 233 -14.50 -43.69 -16.83
N PHE A 234 -14.56 -42.61 -16.05
CA PHE A 234 -13.45 -42.21 -15.20
C PHE A 234 -13.35 -43.17 -14.01
N VAL A 235 -12.31 -43.99 -14.03
CA VAL A 235 -11.87 -44.76 -12.86
C VAL A 235 -11.41 -43.76 -11.79
N ALA A 236 -12.03 -43.82 -10.62
CA ALA A 236 -11.63 -43.06 -9.45
C ALA A 236 -10.24 -43.53 -8.98
N CYS A 237 -9.24 -42.65 -9.08
CA CYS A 237 -7.96 -42.86 -8.39
C CYS A 237 -8.14 -42.38 -6.94
N HIS A 238 -8.09 -43.34 -6.02
CA HIS A 238 -8.28 -43.16 -4.59
C HIS A 238 -7.06 -42.45 -3.96
N LEU A 239 -7.31 -41.68 -2.90
CA LEU A 239 -6.38 -40.85 -2.14
C LEU A 239 -5.01 -41.52 -1.85
N GLY A 240 -3.93 -40.76 -2.09
CA GLY A 240 -2.66 -40.93 -1.37
C GLY A 240 -1.44 -41.37 -2.19
N ALA A 241 -0.93 -40.51 -3.09
CA ALA A 241 0.46 -40.55 -3.56
C ALA A 241 0.88 -39.18 -4.08
N TRP A 242 2.04 -38.69 -3.64
CA TRP A 242 2.59 -37.38 -3.97
C TRP A 242 3.07 -37.31 -5.42
N CYS A 243 2.61 -36.30 -6.16
CA CYS A 243 3.27 -35.64 -7.29
C CYS A 243 2.85 -34.16 -7.25
#